data_AF-A0A938MIK4-F1
#
_entry.id   AF-A0A938MIK4-F1
#
_cell.length_a   1.000
_cell.length_b   1.000
_cell.length_c   1.000
_cell.angle_alpha   90.00
_cell.angle_beta   90.00
_cell.angle_gamma   90.00
#
_symmetry.space_group_name_H-M   'P 1'
#
loop_
_entity.id
_entity.type
_entity.pdbx_description
1 polymer ?
#
loop_
_entity_poly.entity_id
_entity_poly.type
_entity_poly.pdbx_seq_one_letter_code
_entity_poly.pdbx_strand_id
1 'polypeptide(L)'
;MTVHFPHLPNLWLLVAASVLLAAIAILSYRGTRDRISPRARRLLSTARFAALVLLVLCLCDPIFPQFQARKAMGVVALLVDTSGSMRLPVAEAQKTDVSRIALAQEMTTGGLTERLKRDFRVKTYAFGEDLREQAETAGPLEATGKRTNVARALSQLSTGLANETVSAVFLLTDGGDNGVDDPLAAAAA
;
A
#
# COMPACT_ATOMS: atom_id res chain seq x y z
N MET A 1 23.59 1.84 6.47
CA MET A 1 23.50 3.23 5.97
C MET A 1 24.22 3.27 4.62
N THR A 2 23.55 2.82 3.57
CA THR A 2 24.13 2.63 2.24
C THR A 2 23.66 3.77 1.36
N VAL A 3 24.58 4.66 1.01
CA VAL A 3 24.30 5.77 0.11
C VAL A 3 24.25 5.22 -1.31
N HIS A 4 23.06 5.16 -1.90
CA HIS A 4 22.86 4.70 -3.26
C HIS A 4 22.89 5.93 -4.17
N PHE A 5 23.86 5.99 -5.09
CA PHE A 5 23.99 7.07 -6.07
C PHE A 5 23.52 6.54 -7.43
N PRO A 6 22.24 6.72 -7.82
CA PRO A 6 21.67 6.14 -9.04
C PRO A 6 22.20 6.77 -10.34
N HIS A 7 22.96 7.86 -10.26
CA HIS A 7 23.52 8.59 -11.41
C HIS A 7 25.05 8.44 -11.48
N LEU A 8 25.59 7.25 -11.22
CA LEU A 8 27.03 6.94 -11.34
C LEU A 8 27.46 6.39 -12.73
N PRO A 9 27.18 6.98 -13.92
CA PRO A 9 27.99 6.61 -15.06
C PRO A 9 29.37 7.30 -15.04
N ASN A 10 29.61 8.30 -14.17
CA ASN A 10 30.74 9.20 -14.39
C ASN A 10 31.57 9.49 -13.12
N LEU A 11 31.92 8.48 -12.31
CA LEU A 11 32.87 8.65 -11.19
C LEU A 11 34.17 9.36 -11.66
N TRP A 12 34.58 9.09 -12.90
CA TRP A 12 35.67 9.76 -13.59
C TRP A 12 35.50 11.27 -13.75
N LEU A 13 34.28 11.78 -13.93
CA LEU A 13 34.03 13.22 -13.98
C LEU A 13 34.15 13.86 -12.60
N LEU A 14 33.77 13.18 -11.52
CA LEU A 14 33.98 13.67 -10.16
C LEU A 14 35.46 13.72 -9.81
N VAL A 15 36.21 12.67 -10.18
CA VAL A 15 37.67 12.63 -10.02
C VAL A 15 38.34 13.70 -10.90
N ALA A 16 37.93 13.85 -12.15
CA ALA A 16 38.47 14.88 -13.05
C ALA A 16 38.16 16.31 -12.55
N ALA A 17 36.94 16.56 -12.06
CA ALA A 17 36.56 17.86 -11.50
C ALA A 17 37.34 18.18 -10.22
N SER A 18 37.55 17.20 -9.34
CA SER A 18 38.33 17.40 -8.11
C SER A 18 39.83 17.59 -8.38
N VAL A 19 40.40 16.85 -9.34
CA VAL A 19 41.78 17.06 -9.82
C VAL A 19 41.93 18.44 -10.47
N LEU A 20 40.97 18.86 -11.30
CA LEU A 20 40.97 20.18 -11.94
C LEU A 20 40.86 21.31 -10.89
N LEU A 21 40.01 21.14 -9.88
CA LEU A 21 39.91 22.07 -8.75
C LEU A 21 41.24 22.21 -7.98
N ALA A 22 41.88 21.08 -7.67
CA ALA A 22 43.16 21.07 -6.97
C ALA A 22 44.24 21.75 -7.81
N ALA A 23 44.27 21.50 -9.13
CA ALA A 23 45.17 22.15 -10.06
C ALA A 23 44.95 23.67 -10.11
N ILE A 24 43.68 24.14 -10.20
CA ILE A 24 43.35 25.57 -10.18
C ILE A 24 43.76 26.22 -8.85
N ALA A 25 43.58 25.53 -7.71
CA ALA A 25 44.00 26.03 -6.40
C ALA A 25 45.52 26.20 -6.31
N ILE A 26 46.28 25.21 -6.78
CA ILE A 26 47.75 25.24 -6.79
C ILE A 26 48.26 26.31 -7.76
N LEU A 27 47.69 26.42 -8.96
CA LEU A 27 48.07 27.42 -9.96
C LEU A 27 47.72 28.84 -9.50
N SER A 28 46.57 29.04 -8.86
CA SER A 28 46.18 30.31 -8.23
C SER A 28 47.17 30.73 -7.13
N TYR A 29 47.70 29.76 -6.39
CA TYR A 29 48.74 29.99 -5.38
C TYR A 29 50.08 30.41 -6.00
N ARG A 30 50.39 29.94 -7.21
CA ARG A 30 51.62 30.29 -7.94
C ARG A 30 51.53 31.62 -8.70
N GLY A 31 50.35 32.00 -9.17
CA GLY A 31 50.16 33.18 -10.04
C GLY A 31 50.01 34.53 -9.33
N THR A 32 49.68 34.56 -8.04
CA THR A 32 49.46 35.84 -7.32
C THR A 32 50.75 36.29 -6.61
N ARG A 33 51.71 36.75 -7.41
CA ARG A 33 52.82 37.59 -6.96
C ARG A 33 52.31 39.03 -6.82
N ASP A 34 52.44 39.58 -5.61
CA ASP A 34 52.72 41.01 -5.33
C ASP A 34 51.70 41.98 -4.70
N ARG A 35 50.41 41.72 -4.42
CA ARG A 35 49.55 42.79 -3.79
C ARG A 35 48.53 42.43 -2.71
N ILE A 36 48.44 41.18 -2.22
CA ILE A 36 47.41 40.78 -1.25
C ILE A 36 48.02 40.11 -0.01
N SER A 37 47.51 40.45 1.18
CA SER A 37 47.98 39.85 2.43
C SER A 37 47.78 38.31 2.43
N PRO A 38 48.74 37.54 2.94
CA PRO A 38 48.71 36.08 2.87
C PRO A 38 47.56 35.44 3.68
N ARG A 39 46.92 36.21 4.58
CA ARG A 39 45.73 35.79 5.33
C ARG A 39 44.45 35.97 4.50
N ALA A 40 44.27 37.13 3.87
CA ALA A 40 43.14 37.38 2.98
C ALA A 40 43.15 36.43 1.78
N ARG A 41 44.34 36.16 1.22
CA ARG A 41 44.50 35.18 0.13
C ARG A 41 44.05 33.78 0.53
N ARG A 42 44.40 33.32 1.74
CA ARG A 42 43.94 32.02 2.25
C ARG A 42 42.43 32.00 2.41
N LEU A 43 41.85 33.02 3.03
CA LEU A 43 40.40 33.11 3.25
C LEU A 43 39.59 33.12 1.95
N LEU A 44 39.98 33.94 0.96
CA LEU A 44 39.29 33.99 -0.33
C LEU A 44 39.47 32.68 -1.12
N SER A 45 40.63 32.05 -1.02
CA SER A 45 40.87 30.76 -1.70
C SER A 45 40.07 29.64 -1.07
N THR A 46 39.98 29.58 0.27
CA THR A 46 39.15 28.59 0.97
C THR A 46 37.67 28.81 0.70
N ALA A 47 37.21 30.07 0.63
CA ALA A 47 35.82 30.39 0.28
C ALA A 47 35.49 29.96 -1.16
N ARG A 48 36.39 30.23 -2.13
CA ARG A 48 36.23 29.77 -3.52
C ARG A 48 36.22 28.24 -3.63
N PHE A 49 37.10 27.56 -2.88
CA PHE A 49 37.12 26.10 -2.84
C PHE A 49 35.81 25.54 -2.23
N ALA A 50 35.35 26.09 -1.11
CA ALA A 50 34.09 25.70 -0.49
C ALA A 50 32.89 25.92 -1.42
N ALA A 51 32.82 27.04 -2.12
CA ALA A 51 31.76 27.32 -3.10
C ALA A 51 31.75 26.30 -4.24
N LEU A 52 32.93 25.92 -4.77
CA LEU A 52 33.03 24.91 -5.81
C LEU A 52 32.67 23.51 -5.30
N VAL A 53 33.09 23.14 -4.09
CA VAL A 53 32.68 21.87 -3.45
C VAL A 53 31.17 21.83 -3.27
N LEU A 54 30.56 22.94 -2.83
CA LEU A 54 29.11 23.05 -2.67
C LEU A 54 28.39 22.94 -4.02
N LEU A 55 28.93 23.56 -5.08
CA LEU A 55 28.39 23.42 -6.43
C LEU A 55 28.45 21.98 -6.92
N VAL A 56 29.57 21.27 -6.71
CA VAL A 56 29.70 19.84 -7.02
C VAL A 56 28.70 19.02 -6.21
N LEU A 57 28.53 19.30 -4.93
CA LEU A 57 27.53 18.63 -4.09
C LEU A 57 26.10 18.88 -4.59
N CYS A 58 25.76 20.11 -4.98
CA CYS A 58 24.47 20.41 -5.58
C CYS A 58 24.27 19.69 -6.93
N LEU A 59 25.33 19.57 -7.73
CA LEU A 59 25.28 18.84 -9.01
C LEU A 59 25.15 17.32 -8.82
N CYS A 60 25.71 16.78 -7.74
CA CYS A 60 25.56 15.39 -7.36
C CYS A 60 24.13 15.03 -6.94
N ASP A 61 23.26 16.03 -6.72
CA ASP A 61 21.88 15.89 -6.26
C ASP A 61 21.76 14.78 -5.20
N PRO A 62 22.26 15.01 -3.96
CA PRO A 62 22.24 14.01 -2.90
C PRO A 62 20.79 13.78 -2.49
N ILE A 63 20.13 12.91 -3.25
CA ILE A 63 18.81 12.42 -2.93
C ILE A 63 19.01 11.54 -1.71
N PHE A 64 18.42 11.94 -0.59
CA PHE A 64 18.22 11.06 0.55
C PHE A 64 16.92 10.30 0.27
N PRO A 65 16.97 9.08 -0.28
CA PRO A 65 15.75 8.31 -0.48
C PRO A 65 15.18 8.00 0.90
N GLN A 66 14.15 8.76 1.29
CA GLN A 66 13.27 8.31 2.35
C GLN A 66 12.40 7.22 1.75
N PHE A 67 12.84 5.97 1.88
CA PHE A 67 12.00 4.82 1.64
C PHE A 67 10.89 4.82 2.70
N GLN A 68 9.82 5.56 2.45
CA GLN A 68 8.56 5.32 3.13
C GLN A 68 8.02 4.03 2.52
N ALA A 69 8.33 2.90 3.15
CA ALA A 69 7.61 1.67 2.92
C ALA A 69 6.15 1.95 3.32
N ARG A 70 5.34 2.36 2.35
CA ARG A 70 3.91 2.45 2.54
C ARG A 70 3.46 1.02 2.74
N LYS A 71 3.25 0.63 4.00
CA LYS A 71 2.65 -0.65 4.36
C LYS A 71 1.31 -0.66 3.64
N ALA A 72 1.23 -1.37 2.51
CA ALA A 72 -0.03 -1.58 1.84
C ALA A 72 -0.91 -2.29 2.87
N MET A 73 -1.95 -1.59 3.35
CA MET A 73 -2.94 -2.21 4.22
C MET A 73 -3.59 -3.32 3.40
N GLY A 74 -3.35 -4.55 3.81
CA GLY A 74 -3.96 -5.70 3.16
C GLY A 74 -5.48 -5.61 3.26
N VAL A 75 -6.16 -6.21 2.30
CA VAL A 75 -7.60 -6.15 2.17
C VAL A 75 -8.20 -7.40 2.78
N VAL A 76 -9.21 -7.20 3.62
CA VAL A 76 -10.00 -8.28 4.21
C VAL A 76 -11.38 -8.23 3.59
N ALA A 77 -11.74 -9.28 2.84
CA ALA A 77 -13.04 -9.39 2.20
C ALA A 77 -14.00 -10.20 3.10
N LEU A 78 -15.18 -9.64 3.36
CA LEU A 78 -16.23 -10.26 4.16
C LEU A 78 -17.43 -10.56 3.26
N LEU A 79 -17.65 -11.84 2.94
CA LEU A 79 -18.71 -12.30 2.06
C LEU A 79 -19.87 -12.79 2.90
N VAL A 80 -21.04 -12.17 2.72
CA VAL A 80 -22.27 -12.51 3.43
C VAL A 80 -23.28 -13.09 2.45
N ASP A 81 -23.75 -14.29 2.76
CA ASP A 81 -24.81 -14.95 2.01
C ASP A 81 -26.16 -14.25 2.24
N THR A 82 -26.84 -13.94 1.14
CA THR A 82 -28.16 -13.26 1.12
C THR A 82 -29.24 -14.13 0.50
N SER A 83 -29.04 -15.45 0.48
CA SER A 83 -30.04 -16.42 0.05
C SER A 83 -31.30 -16.41 0.91
N GLY A 84 -32.42 -16.87 0.35
CA GLY A 84 -33.71 -16.90 1.03
C GLY A 84 -33.73 -17.68 2.35
N SER A 85 -32.83 -18.66 2.53
CA SER A 85 -32.68 -19.42 3.78
C SER A 85 -32.08 -18.59 4.92
N MET A 86 -31.35 -17.51 4.62
CA MET A 86 -30.83 -16.57 5.62
C MET A 86 -31.92 -15.69 6.25
N ARG A 87 -33.15 -15.71 5.72
CA ARG A 87 -34.34 -15.13 6.37
C ARG A 87 -34.83 -15.96 7.55
N LEU A 88 -34.43 -17.23 7.63
CA LEU A 88 -34.89 -18.12 8.69
C LEU A 88 -34.28 -17.68 10.04
N PRO A 89 -35.04 -17.86 11.14
CA PRO A 89 -34.53 -17.61 12.47
C PRO A 89 -33.41 -18.59 12.82
N VAL A 90 -32.52 -18.17 13.72
CA VAL A 90 -31.45 -19.02 14.25
C VAL A 90 -32.08 -20.06 15.19
N ALA A 91 -31.84 -21.35 14.93
CA ALA A 91 -32.51 -22.45 15.65
C ALA A 91 -32.20 -22.48 17.17
N GLU A 92 -31.07 -21.93 17.61
CA GLU A 92 -30.68 -21.82 19.03
C GLU A 92 -31.12 -20.51 19.70
N ALA A 93 -31.66 -19.54 18.96
CA ALA A 93 -32.11 -18.28 19.53
C ALA A 93 -33.53 -18.40 20.09
N GLN A 94 -33.72 -19.22 21.14
CA GLN A 94 -35.01 -19.43 21.82
C GLN A 94 -35.61 -18.15 22.47
N LYS A 95 -34.99 -16.97 22.35
CA LYS A 95 -35.44 -15.73 22.99
C LYS A 95 -35.48 -14.49 22.08
N THR A 96 -35.02 -14.59 20.83
CA THR A 96 -34.95 -13.41 19.95
C THR A 96 -35.21 -13.86 18.52
N ASP A 97 -36.28 -13.33 17.92
CA ASP A 97 -36.72 -13.57 16.53
C ASP A 97 -35.76 -12.90 15.53
N VAL A 98 -34.46 -13.12 15.71
CA VAL A 98 -33.38 -12.52 14.93
C VAL A 98 -33.07 -13.47 13.77
N SER A 99 -33.26 -12.97 12.55
CA SER A 99 -32.91 -13.70 11.33
C SER A 99 -31.39 -13.86 11.22
N ARG A 100 -30.95 -14.94 10.56
CA ARG A 100 -29.51 -15.22 10.35
C ARG A 100 -28.79 -14.06 9.66
N ILE A 101 -29.45 -13.38 8.73
CA ILE A 101 -28.89 -12.21 8.04
C ILE A 101 -28.70 -10.99 8.96
N ALA A 102 -29.60 -10.78 9.94
CA ALA A 102 -29.46 -9.70 10.90
C ALA A 102 -28.26 -9.93 11.83
N LEU A 103 -28.03 -11.18 12.24
CA LEU A 103 -26.84 -11.55 13.00
C LEU A 103 -25.55 -11.38 12.18
N ALA A 104 -25.55 -11.82 10.91
CA ALA A 104 -24.40 -11.63 10.03
C ALA A 104 -24.10 -10.14 9.83
N GLN A 105 -25.12 -9.30 9.69
CA GLN A 105 -24.97 -7.85 9.60
C GLN A 105 -24.44 -7.24 10.90
N GLU A 106 -24.86 -7.71 12.07
CA GLU A 106 -24.28 -7.28 13.34
C GLU A 106 -22.79 -7.64 13.43
N MET A 107 -22.39 -8.82 12.96
CA MET A 107 -20.97 -9.20 12.90
C MET A 107 -20.16 -8.35 11.91
N THR A 108 -20.76 -7.95 10.79
CA THR A 108 -20.09 -7.09 9.80
C THR A 108 -19.96 -5.63 10.27
N THR A 109 -20.85 -5.16 11.14
CA THR A 109 -20.88 -3.77 11.65
C THR A 109 -20.41 -3.62 13.10
N GLY A 110 -20.17 -4.73 13.79
CA GLY A 110 -19.83 -4.76 15.21
C GLY A 110 -18.37 -4.42 15.52
N GLY A 111 -18.02 -4.54 16.79
CA GLY A 111 -16.70 -4.16 17.31
C GLY A 111 -15.52 -4.96 16.75
N LEU A 112 -15.77 -6.13 16.15
CA LEU A 112 -14.73 -6.91 15.47
C LEU A 112 -14.24 -6.18 14.21
N THR A 113 -15.16 -5.79 13.33
CA THR A 113 -14.83 -5.06 12.10
C THR A 113 -14.11 -3.76 12.39
N GLU A 114 -14.53 -3.03 13.43
CA GLU A 114 -13.89 -1.77 13.82
C GLU A 114 -12.43 -1.97 14.27
N ARG A 115 -12.11 -3.11 14.89
CA ARG A 115 -10.73 -3.47 15.22
C ARG A 115 -9.94 -3.86 13.96
N LEU A 116 -10.55 -4.58 13.01
CA LEU A 116 -9.89 -4.93 11.74
C LEU A 116 -9.61 -3.68 10.89
N LYS A 117 -10.52 -2.70 10.85
CA LYS A 117 -10.37 -1.45 10.10
C LYS A 117 -9.15 -0.60 10.53
N ARG A 118 -8.60 -0.81 11.72
CA ARG A 118 -7.40 -0.10 12.19
C ARG A 118 -6.13 -0.49 11.42
N ASP A 119 -6.03 -1.77 11.06
CA ASP A 119 -4.82 -2.34 10.45
C ASP A 119 -5.03 -2.79 8.99
N PHE A 120 -6.29 -3.00 8.57
CA PHE A 120 -6.66 -3.54 7.27
C PHE A 120 -7.79 -2.75 6.61
N ARG A 121 -7.89 -2.84 5.28
CA ARG A 121 -9.06 -2.33 4.55
C ARG A 121 -10.11 -3.43 4.48
N VAL A 122 -11.19 -3.27 5.25
CA VAL A 122 -12.29 -4.24 5.26
C VAL A 122 -13.30 -3.86 4.18
N LYS A 123 -13.61 -4.79 3.28
CA LYS A 123 -14.67 -4.66 2.27
C LYS A 123 -15.74 -5.72 2.50
N THR A 124 -16.99 -5.29 2.59
CA THR A 124 -18.13 -6.19 2.77
C THR A 124 -18.80 -6.44 1.43
N TYR A 125 -19.07 -7.70 1.13
CA TYR A 125 -19.76 -8.14 -0.07
C TYR A 125 -20.98 -8.96 0.31
N ALA A 126 -22.11 -8.69 -0.34
CA ALA A 126 -23.29 -9.53 -0.31
C ALA A 126 -23.27 -10.45 -1.52
N PHE A 127 -23.55 -11.74 -1.34
CA PHE A 127 -23.66 -12.67 -2.46
C PHE A 127 -24.91 -13.54 -2.37
N GLY A 128 -25.35 -13.98 -3.55
CA GLY A 128 -26.42 -14.94 -3.75
C GLY A 128 -26.17 -15.62 -5.09
N GLU A 129 -26.79 -15.09 -6.15
CA GLU A 129 -26.47 -15.48 -7.53
C GLU A 129 -25.25 -14.73 -8.11
N ASP A 130 -25.08 -13.46 -7.70
CA ASP A 130 -23.96 -12.59 -8.07
C ASP A 130 -23.36 -11.93 -6.83
N LEU A 131 -22.07 -11.58 -6.90
CA LEU A 131 -21.37 -10.78 -5.90
C LEU A 131 -21.71 -9.29 -6.05
N ARG A 132 -22.08 -8.65 -4.95
CA ARG A 132 -22.33 -7.21 -4.87
C ARG A 132 -21.53 -6.62 -3.72
N GLU A 133 -20.78 -5.55 -4.00
CA GLU A 133 -20.10 -4.80 -2.95
C GLU A 133 -21.13 -4.02 -2.13
N GLN A 134 -21.12 -4.23 -0.82
CA GLN A 134 -21.96 -3.49 0.12
C GLN A 134 -21.16 -2.28 0.62
N ALA A 135 -21.54 -1.10 0.15
CA ALA A 135 -20.99 0.15 0.68
C ALA A 135 -21.33 0.29 2.17
N GLU A 136 -20.46 0.92 2.96
CA GLU A 136 -20.71 1.16 4.39
C GLU A 136 -21.97 2.01 4.64
N THR A 137 -22.37 2.82 3.67
CA THR A 137 -23.57 3.66 3.69
C THR A 137 -24.83 2.93 3.19
N ALA A 138 -24.68 1.73 2.62
CA ALA A 138 -25.81 0.96 2.15
C ALA A 138 -26.62 0.46 3.36
N GLY A 139 -27.95 0.48 3.23
CA GLY A 139 -28.88 0.05 4.27
C GLY A 139 -28.72 -1.42 4.66
N PRO A 140 -29.62 -1.95 5.52
CA PRO A 140 -29.54 -3.33 5.98
C PRO A 140 -29.50 -4.34 4.82
N LEU A 141 -28.77 -5.44 5.01
CA LEU A 141 -28.65 -6.50 4.03
C LEU A 141 -29.99 -7.22 3.89
N GLU A 142 -30.53 -7.31 2.67
CA GLU A 142 -31.79 -7.98 2.40
C GLU A 142 -31.56 -9.37 1.78
N ALA A 143 -32.11 -10.40 2.43
CA ALA A 143 -32.04 -11.78 1.96
C ALA A 143 -33.06 -12.04 0.84
N THR A 144 -32.75 -11.58 -0.37
CA THR A 144 -33.60 -11.71 -1.56
C THR A 144 -33.07 -12.71 -2.60
N GLY A 145 -31.90 -13.32 -2.36
CA GLY A 145 -31.25 -14.24 -3.27
C GLY A 145 -32.02 -15.56 -3.44
N LYS A 146 -32.26 -15.96 -4.70
CA LYS A 146 -32.95 -17.22 -5.04
C LYS A 146 -32.01 -18.43 -5.10
N ARG A 147 -30.71 -18.19 -5.20
CA ARG A 147 -29.65 -19.19 -5.29
C ARG A 147 -28.45 -18.71 -4.49
N THR A 148 -27.63 -19.68 -4.10
CA THR A 148 -26.32 -19.48 -3.50
C THR A 148 -25.33 -20.10 -4.46
N ASN A 149 -24.45 -19.29 -5.06
CA ASN A 149 -23.37 -19.77 -5.92
C ASN A 149 -22.04 -19.24 -5.36
N VAL A 150 -21.39 -20.07 -4.56
CA VAL A 150 -20.15 -19.68 -3.86
C VAL A 150 -18.97 -19.59 -4.84
N ALA A 151 -18.88 -20.50 -5.80
CA ALA A 151 -17.82 -20.53 -6.81
C ALA A 151 -17.79 -19.25 -7.67
N ARG A 152 -18.97 -18.78 -8.10
CA ARG A 152 -19.10 -17.52 -8.84
C ARG A 152 -18.77 -16.31 -7.99
N ALA A 153 -19.17 -16.30 -6.72
CA ALA A 153 -18.84 -15.21 -5.80
C ALA A 153 -17.31 -15.10 -5.59
N LEU A 154 -16.62 -16.23 -5.41
CA LEU A 154 -15.17 -16.27 -5.22
C LEU A 154 -14.41 -15.86 -6.48
N SER A 155 -14.82 -16.31 -7.67
CA SER A 155 -14.18 -15.90 -8.93
C SER A 155 -14.39 -14.42 -9.28
N GLN A 156 -15.56 -13.86 -8.97
CA GLN A 156 -15.83 -12.43 -9.09
C GLN A 156 -14.98 -11.63 -8.09
N LEU A 157 -14.80 -12.15 -6.86
CA LEU A 157 -13.97 -11.53 -5.84
C LEU A 157 -12.49 -11.52 -6.23
N SER A 158 -11.95 -12.64 -6.71
CA SER A 158 -10.55 -12.74 -7.13
C SER A 158 -10.25 -11.81 -8.30
N THR A 159 -11.17 -11.71 -9.25
CA THR A 159 -11.07 -10.76 -10.39
C THR A 159 -11.13 -9.31 -9.90
N GLY A 160 -12.05 -8.99 -8.98
CA GLY A 160 -12.20 -7.63 -8.44
C GLY A 160 -11.03 -7.18 -7.55
N LEU A 161 -10.37 -8.12 -6.87
CA LEU A 161 -9.23 -7.88 -5.98
C LEU A 161 -7.88 -8.18 -6.62
N ALA A 162 -7.81 -8.47 -7.93
CA ALA A 162 -6.56 -8.84 -8.61
C ALA A 162 -5.41 -7.81 -8.48
N ASN A 163 -5.76 -6.54 -8.26
CA ASN A 163 -4.80 -5.44 -8.07
C ASN A 163 -4.58 -5.06 -6.59
N GLU A 164 -5.18 -5.80 -5.66
CA GLU A 164 -5.09 -5.54 -4.23
C GLU A 164 -4.41 -6.69 -3.49
N THR A 165 -3.65 -6.39 -2.43
CA THR A 165 -3.06 -7.42 -1.57
C THR A 165 -4.12 -7.96 -0.62
N VAL A 166 -4.70 -9.12 -0.93
CA VAL A 166 -5.71 -9.77 -0.08
C VAL A 166 -5.02 -10.46 1.10
N SER A 167 -5.42 -10.11 2.32
CA SER A 167 -4.92 -10.74 3.56
C SER A 167 -5.76 -11.93 4.00
N ALA A 168 -7.08 -11.82 3.87
CA ALA A 168 -8.03 -12.84 4.32
C ALA A 168 -9.39 -12.67 3.63
N VAL A 169 -10.10 -13.79 3.47
CA VAL A 169 -11.48 -13.85 2.99
C VAL A 169 -12.31 -14.59 4.03
N PHE A 170 -13.36 -13.95 4.52
CA PHE A 170 -14.31 -14.54 5.46
C PHE A 170 -15.63 -14.80 4.75
N LEU A 171 -16.12 -16.04 4.80
CA LEU A 171 -17.37 -16.46 4.18
C LEU A 171 -18.40 -16.77 5.27
N LEU A 172 -19.52 -16.04 5.27
CA LEU A 172 -20.65 -16.25 6.16
C LEU A 172 -21.81 -16.80 5.34
N THR A 173 -22.04 -18.10 5.43
CA THR A 173 -23.12 -18.82 4.74
C THR A 173 -23.72 -19.87 5.67
N ASP A 174 -24.96 -20.28 5.39
CA ASP A 174 -25.59 -21.43 6.04
C ASP A 174 -25.23 -22.78 5.38
N GLY A 175 -24.36 -22.76 4.37
CA GLY A 175 -23.70 -23.95 3.81
C GLY A 175 -24.40 -24.59 2.62
N GLY A 176 -25.52 -24.03 2.15
CA GLY A 176 -26.16 -24.51 0.92
C GLY A 176 -25.48 -23.93 -0.32
N ASP A 177 -24.71 -24.72 -1.06
CA ASP A 177 -24.28 -24.35 -2.41
C ASP A 177 -25.21 -24.98 -3.45
N ASN A 178 -25.86 -24.14 -4.25
CA ASN A 178 -26.73 -24.55 -5.34
C ASN A 178 -26.19 -24.07 -6.68
N GLY A 179 -24.89 -23.72 -6.73
CA GLY A 179 -24.13 -23.40 -7.92
C GLY A 179 -23.87 -24.62 -8.80
N VAL A 180 -23.45 -24.35 -10.03
CA VAL A 180 -23.07 -25.39 -11.01
C VAL A 180 -21.57 -25.74 -10.89
N ASP A 181 -20.77 -24.80 -10.39
CA ASP A 181 -19.31 -24.86 -10.36
C ASP A 181 -18.79 -25.29 -8.98
N ASP A 182 -17.61 -25.91 -8.94
CA ASP A 182 -16.98 -26.38 -7.69
C ASP A 182 -16.40 -25.22 -6.86
N PRO A 183 -16.88 -24.98 -5.64
CA PRO A 183 -16.39 -23.89 -4.78
C PRO A 183 -14.96 -24.12 -4.30
N LEU A 184 -14.48 -25.37 -4.18
CA LEU A 184 -13.11 -25.66 -3.76
C LEU A 184 -12.10 -25.28 -4.83
N ALA A 185 -12.43 -25.55 -6.10
CA ALA A 185 -11.62 -25.14 -7.24
C ALA A 185 -11.51 -23.60 -7.33
N ALA A 186 -12.62 -22.89 -7.06
CA ALA A 186 -12.64 -21.43 -7.06
C ALA A 186 -11.85 -20.80 -5.90
N ALA A 187 -11.75 -21.47 -4.75
CA ALA A 187 -11.00 -20.98 -3.58
C ALA A 187 -9.48 -21.16 -3.70
N ALA A 188 -9.02 -22.08 -4.55
CA ALA A 188 -7.60 -22.35 -4.77
C ALA A 188 -6.94 -21.45 -5.83
N ALA A 189 -7.73 -20.65 -6.54
CA ALA A 189 -7.32 -19.76 -7.63
C ALA A 189 -6.94 -18.36 -7.11
#